data_AF-A0A1B2RZ98-F1
#
_entry.id   AF-A0A1B2RZ98-F1
#
_cell.length_a   1.000
_cell.length_b   1.000
_cell.length_c   1.000
_cell.angle_alpha   90.00
_cell.angle_beta   90.00
_cell.angle_gamma   90.00
#
_symmetry.space_group_name_H-M   'P 1'
#
loop_
_entity.id
_entity.type
_entity.pdbx_description
1 polymer ?
#
loop_
_entity_poly.entity_id
_entity_poly.type
_entity_poly.pdbx_seq_one_letter_code
_entity_poly.pdbx_strand_id
1 'polypeptide(L)'
;MSIQNVSKQDFISNLAKSRNHQIVSGNYKHCKSEFKFKCLLHNQTYTTTYNNYKRSKYGLSCCSSLKGQKRPKCVKQKIAKALKGQTKKSISWLKNLKGNRHPAYKHGHGNSRAQTQEELLKLKEWKKSVLRAYNYQCFVTGKKKTSNDPLVIHHLDSWDSYENRRYDIHNGVVILKSIHSTFHNLYGFGKNTALQFETFLYKNYNIQSFPWKYGNHEPSLCIKSDKMTHQTFCEKKEIEFNHLFQSRKHTKLSGKYLKYDSPLLLFCTIHQKTTQTTYFNYKKSKWGCLCCAREKQSKAVSKANRLRSAF
;
A
#
# COMPACT_ATOMS: atom_id res chain seq x y z
N MET A 1 0.12 38.40 9.10
CA MET A 1 -0.11 37.08 8.45
C MET A 1 1.18 36.27 8.53
N SER A 2 1.16 35.00 8.93
CA SER A 2 2.38 34.18 9.04
C SER A 2 3.01 33.91 7.66
N ILE A 3 4.34 33.83 7.59
CA ILE A 3 5.11 33.57 6.35
C ILE A 3 4.60 32.32 5.60
N GLN A 4 4.15 31.30 6.34
CA GLN A 4 3.57 30.08 5.77
C GLN A 4 2.21 30.28 5.07
N ASN A 5 1.47 31.34 5.41
CA ASN A 5 0.19 31.64 4.76
C ASN A 5 0.39 32.40 3.44
N VAL A 6 1.42 33.25 3.36
CA VAL A 6 1.78 33.97 2.13
C VAL A 6 2.15 32.98 1.03
N SER A 7 3.01 32.00 1.33
CA SER A 7 3.44 31.01 0.33
C SER A 7 2.30 30.16 -0.24
N LYS A 8 1.24 29.91 0.54
CA LYS A 8 0.08 29.14 0.09
C LYS A 8 -0.91 29.98 -0.72
N GLN A 9 -1.02 31.27 -0.43
CA GLN A 9 -1.81 32.20 -1.24
C GLN A 9 -1.19 32.38 -2.64
N ASP A 10 0.14 32.45 -2.71
CA ASP A 10 0.86 32.51 -3.98
C ASP A 10 0.72 31.22 -4.78
N PHE A 11 0.81 30.07 -4.09
CA PHE A 11 0.62 28.77 -4.72
C PHE A 11 -0.76 28.63 -5.37
N ILE A 12 -1.85 29.00 -4.69
CA ILE A 12 -3.20 28.90 -5.26
C ILE A 12 -3.40 29.87 -6.43
N SER A 13 -2.80 31.05 -6.36
CA SER A 13 -2.84 32.05 -7.44
C SER A 13 -2.13 31.56 -8.70
N ASN A 14 -0.93 30.99 -8.55
CA ASN A 14 -0.19 30.38 -9.66
C ASN A 14 -0.90 29.15 -10.24
N LEU A 15 -1.51 28.33 -9.38
CA LEU A 15 -2.31 27.19 -9.81
C LEU A 15 -3.61 27.60 -10.53
N ALA A 16 -4.20 28.74 -10.16
CA ALA A 16 -5.35 29.30 -10.86
C ALA A 16 -4.98 29.78 -12.27
N LYS A 17 -3.89 30.55 -12.38
CA LYS A 17 -3.36 31.03 -13.66
C LYS A 17 -3.04 29.89 -14.62
N SER A 18 -2.34 28.84 -14.17
CA SER A 18 -1.98 27.69 -15.03
C SER A 18 -3.18 26.88 -15.53
N ARG A 19 -4.37 27.08 -14.94
CA ARG A 19 -5.62 26.42 -15.32
C ARG A 19 -6.60 27.36 -16.05
N ASN A 20 -6.15 28.55 -16.47
CA ASN A 20 -7.00 29.58 -17.08
C ASN A 20 -8.18 30.00 -16.19
N HIS A 21 -7.93 30.10 -14.88
CA HIS A 21 -8.89 30.57 -13.90
C HIS A 21 -8.38 31.84 -13.21
N GLN A 22 -9.30 32.72 -12.85
CA GLN A 22 -9.03 33.93 -12.09
C GLN A 22 -9.64 33.81 -10.70
N ILE A 23 -8.89 34.14 -9.65
CA ILE A 23 -9.45 34.25 -8.29
C ILE A 23 -10.23 35.57 -8.23
N VAL A 24 -11.54 35.48 -7.99
CA VAL A 24 -12.44 36.64 -7.81
C VAL A 24 -12.41 37.10 -6.36
N SER A 25 -12.45 36.15 -5.42
CA SER A 25 -12.34 36.43 -3.99
C SER A 25 -11.86 35.20 -3.22
N GLY A 26 -11.32 35.43 -2.03
CA GLY A 26 -10.88 34.38 -1.11
C GLY A 26 -9.43 34.58 -0.64
N ASN A 27 -9.22 34.40 0.66
CA ASN A 27 -7.90 34.46 1.29
C ASN A 27 -7.63 33.15 2.03
N TYR A 28 -6.42 32.62 1.90
CA TYR A 28 -6.03 31.38 2.55
C TYR A 28 -5.89 31.59 4.06
N LYS A 29 -6.71 30.87 4.84
CA LYS A 29 -6.57 30.74 6.30
C LYS A 29 -6.20 29.31 6.70
N HIS A 30 -6.83 28.31 6.06
CA HIS A 30 -6.62 26.88 6.29
C HIS A 30 -7.04 26.06 5.06
N CYS A 31 -6.87 24.74 5.09
CA CYS A 31 -7.18 23.87 3.94
C CYS A 31 -8.64 23.92 3.47
N LYS A 32 -9.59 24.26 4.36
CA LYS A 32 -11.02 24.43 4.06
C LYS A 32 -11.44 25.86 3.69
N SER A 33 -10.50 26.81 3.54
CA SER A 33 -10.85 28.19 3.18
C SER A 33 -11.54 28.23 1.82
N GLU A 34 -12.61 29.01 1.71
CA GLU A 34 -13.38 29.16 0.49
C GLU A 34 -12.78 30.20 -0.44
N PHE A 35 -12.83 29.89 -1.73
CA PHE A 35 -12.38 30.73 -2.82
C PHE A 35 -13.44 30.76 -3.91
N LYS A 36 -13.65 31.94 -4.48
CA LYS A 36 -14.48 32.15 -5.67
C LYS A 36 -13.56 32.30 -6.87
N PHE A 37 -13.67 31.39 -7.83
CA PHE A 37 -12.90 31.40 -9.07
C PHE A 37 -13.81 31.72 -10.26
N LYS A 38 -13.31 32.46 -11.23
CA LYS A 38 -13.90 32.65 -12.56
C LYS A 38 -13.13 31.80 -13.56
N CYS A 39 -13.80 30.90 -14.25
CA CYS A 39 -13.21 30.17 -15.36
C CYS A 39 -13.18 31.06 -16.59
N LEU A 40 -11.98 31.35 -17.13
CA LEU A 40 -11.86 32.22 -18.31
C LEU A 40 -12.31 31.51 -19.60
N LEU A 41 -12.28 30.18 -19.63
CA LEU A 41 -12.72 29.39 -20.80
C LEU A 41 -14.24 29.32 -20.93
N HIS A 42 -14.96 29.22 -19.82
CA HIS A 42 -16.42 29.03 -19.80
C HIS A 42 -17.17 30.27 -19.30
N ASN A 43 -16.45 31.32 -18.93
CA ASN A 43 -16.96 32.56 -18.34
C ASN A 43 -17.94 32.36 -17.16
N GLN A 44 -17.71 31.30 -16.36
CA GLN A 44 -18.57 30.93 -15.23
C GLN A 44 -17.80 31.05 -13.91
N THR A 45 -18.50 31.43 -12.84
CA THR A 45 -17.93 31.56 -11.50
C THR A 45 -18.31 30.39 -10.60
N TYR A 46 -17.37 29.91 -9.80
CA TYR A 46 -17.50 28.76 -8.92
C TYR A 46 -16.92 29.06 -7.55
N THR A 47 -17.62 28.65 -6.51
CA THR A 47 -17.10 28.66 -5.14
C THR A 47 -16.64 27.26 -4.76
N THR A 48 -15.40 27.14 -4.27
CA THR A 48 -14.88 25.87 -3.78
C THR A 48 -13.82 26.10 -2.70
N THR A 49 -13.47 25.07 -1.95
CA THR A 49 -12.43 25.16 -0.93
C THR A 49 -11.04 25.02 -1.56
N TYR A 50 -10.01 25.61 -0.92
CA TYR A 50 -8.62 25.48 -1.32
C TYR A 50 -8.21 24.02 -1.58
N ASN A 51 -8.53 23.11 -0.66
CA ASN A 51 -8.12 21.71 -0.77
C ASN A 51 -8.83 21.01 -1.95
N ASN A 52 -10.13 21.29 -2.16
CA ASN A 52 -10.88 20.73 -3.29
C ASN A 52 -10.30 21.21 -4.62
N TYR A 53 -10.03 22.51 -4.74
CA TYR A 53 -9.42 23.09 -5.93
C TYR A 53 -8.01 22.54 -6.21
N LYS A 54 -7.17 22.44 -5.18
CA LYS A 54 -5.80 21.92 -5.28
C LYS A 54 -5.81 20.46 -5.76
N ARG A 55 -6.67 19.62 -5.19
CA ARG A 55 -6.77 18.19 -5.52
C ARG A 55 -7.41 17.93 -6.88
N SER A 56 -8.29 18.81 -7.32
CA SER A 56 -8.92 18.70 -8.64
C SER A 56 -7.87 18.85 -9.74
N LYS A 57 -7.80 17.87 -10.66
CA LYS A 57 -6.87 17.90 -11.81
C LYS A 57 -7.08 19.15 -12.68
N TYR A 58 -8.33 19.56 -12.85
CA TYR A 58 -8.73 20.67 -13.73
C TYR A 58 -9.20 21.90 -12.95
N GLY A 59 -9.10 21.91 -11.62
CA GLY A 59 -9.61 23.00 -10.78
C GLY A 59 -11.13 22.98 -10.62
N LEU A 60 -11.88 23.36 -11.66
CA LEU A 60 -13.33 23.61 -11.61
C LEU A 60 -14.16 22.53 -12.34
N SER A 61 -15.43 22.39 -11.96
CA SER A 61 -16.34 21.38 -12.53
C SER A 61 -16.63 21.60 -14.01
N CYS A 62 -16.76 22.85 -14.49
CA CYS A 62 -16.88 23.16 -15.92
C CYS A 62 -15.68 22.70 -16.76
N CYS A 63 -14.49 22.68 -16.17
CA CYS A 63 -13.29 22.20 -16.86
C CYS A 63 -13.17 20.68 -16.81
N SER A 64 -13.89 20.03 -15.87
CA SER A 64 -13.96 18.58 -15.77
C SER A 64 -14.92 17.97 -16.80
N SER A 65 -15.94 18.70 -17.27
CA SER A 65 -16.88 18.27 -18.31
C SER A 65 -16.29 18.31 -19.73
N LEU A 66 -15.06 18.81 -19.90
CA LEU A 66 -14.26 18.54 -21.10
C LEU A 66 -13.83 17.07 -21.20
N LYS A 67 -14.12 16.22 -20.19
CA LYS A 67 -14.09 14.76 -20.32
C LYS A 67 -14.96 14.32 -21.48
N GLY A 68 -14.32 13.86 -22.56
CA GLY A 68 -15.01 13.20 -23.66
C GLY A 68 -15.71 14.14 -24.65
N GLN A 69 -15.52 15.46 -24.55
CA GLN A 69 -15.94 16.33 -25.65
C GLN A 69 -15.25 15.87 -26.94
N LYS A 70 -16.06 15.51 -27.94
CA LYS A 70 -15.56 15.06 -29.24
C LYS A 70 -14.65 16.16 -29.77
N ARG A 71 -13.39 15.82 -30.05
CA ARG A 71 -12.44 16.73 -30.72
C ARG A 71 -13.14 17.42 -31.92
N PRO A 72 -12.93 18.73 -32.14
CA PRO A 72 -13.48 19.43 -33.29
C PRO A 72 -13.17 18.70 -34.61
N LYS A 73 -14.07 18.77 -35.59
CA LYS A 73 -13.93 18.05 -36.87
C LYS A 73 -12.59 18.35 -37.56
N CYS A 74 -12.14 19.62 -37.53
CA CYS A 74 -10.85 20.04 -38.09
C CYS A 74 -9.64 19.36 -37.42
N VAL A 75 -9.66 19.22 -36.09
CA VAL A 75 -8.60 18.54 -35.33
C VAL A 75 -8.59 17.05 -35.63
N LYS A 76 -9.78 16.43 -35.73
CA LYS A 76 -9.89 15.01 -36.14
C LYS A 76 -9.35 14.80 -37.55
N GLN A 77 -9.65 15.69 -38.48
CA GLN A 77 -9.13 15.64 -39.86
C GLN A 77 -7.62 15.82 -39.91
N LYS A 78 -7.04 16.75 -39.12
CA LYS A 78 -5.58 16.91 -39.00
C LYS A 78 -4.90 15.64 -38.48
N ILE A 79 -5.43 15.06 -37.40
CA ILE A 79 -4.91 13.79 -36.84
C ILE A 79 -5.08 12.65 -37.85
N ALA A 80 -6.23 12.55 -38.52
CA ALA A 80 -6.47 11.51 -39.52
C ALA A 80 -5.52 11.65 -40.72
N LYS A 81 -5.28 12.88 -41.22
CA LYS A 81 -4.28 13.16 -42.26
C LYS A 81 -2.87 12.78 -41.80
N ALA A 82 -2.49 13.13 -40.56
CA ALA A 82 -1.18 12.79 -40.00
C ALA A 82 -0.97 11.27 -39.83
N LEU A 83 -2.04 10.51 -39.58
CA LEU A 83 -1.99 9.06 -39.42
C LEU A 83 -2.21 8.30 -40.75
N LYS A 84 -2.68 8.97 -41.81
CA LYS A 84 -2.95 8.34 -43.12
C LYS A 84 -1.62 7.90 -43.74
N GLY A 85 -1.41 6.60 -43.89
CA GLY A 85 -0.15 6.01 -44.38
C GLY A 85 0.82 5.59 -43.27
N GLN A 86 0.58 5.96 -42.02
CA GLN A 86 1.34 5.40 -40.89
C GLN A 86 0.76 4.03 -40.55
N THR A 87 1.45 2.95 -40.94
CA THR A 87 1.13 1.63 -40.42
C THR A 87 1.16 1.69 -38.90
N LYS A 88 0.10 1.27 -38.20
CA LYS A 88 0.11 1.05 -36.74
C LYS A 88 1.09 -0.09 -36.40
N LYS A 89 2.38 0.09 -36.65
CA LYS A 89 3.45 -0.78 -36.13
C LYS A 89 3.75 -0.35 -34.70
N SER A 90 2.74 -0.40 -33.86
CA SER A 90 2.94 -0.74 -32.45
C SER A 90 2.45 -2.17 -32.27
N ILE A 91 2.92 -3.08 -33.11
CA ILE A 91 3.28 -4.38 -32.56
C ILE A 91 4.41 -4.00 -31.62
N SER A 92 4.11 -3.90 -30.31
CA SER A 92 5.18 -3.81 -29.33
C SER A 92 6.17 -4.88 -29.75
N TRP A 93 7.40 -4.52 -30.06
CA TRP A 93 8.43 -5.48 -30.47
C TRP A 93 8.61 -6.59 -29.42
N LEU A 94 8.08 -6.38 -28.21
CA LEU A 94 7.95 -7.35 -27.11
C LEU A 94 6.77 -8.33 -27.25
N LYS A 95 5.82 -8.10 -28.16
CA LYS A 95 4.64 -8.93 -28.39
C LYS A 95 5.12 -10.26 -28.96
N ASN A 96 5.01 -11.33 -28.16
CA ASN A 96 5.50 -12.70 -28.40
C ASN A 96 6.98 -12.96 -28.03
N LEU A 97 7.72 -11.96 -27.56
CA LEU A 97 9.00 -12.22 -26.89
C LEU A 97 8.70 -12.68 -25.45
N LYS A 98 8.99 -13.94 -25.15
CA LYS A 98 8.87 -14.54 -23.81
C LYS A 98 10.15 -15.27 -23.46
N GLY A 99 10.39 -15.49 -22.16
CA GLY A 99 11.59 -16.19 -21.69
C GLY A 99 12.87 -15.52 -22.22
N ASN A 100 13.83 -16.33 -22.68
CA ASN A 100 15.11 -15.88 -23.22
C ASN A 100 15.06 -14.93 -24.41
N ARG A 101 13.92 -14.84 -25.10
CA ARG A 101 13.73 -13.91 -26.20
C ARG A 101 13.28 -12.53 -25.75
N HIS A 102 12.86 -12.35 -24.48
CA HIS A 102 12.46 -11.04 -23.97
C HIS A 102 13.71 -10.20 -23.59
N PRO A 103 13.85 -8.95 -24.01
CA PRO A 103 15.04 -8.12 -23.75
C PRO A 103 15.27 -7.81 -22.27
N ALA A 104 14.19 -7.81 -21.48
CA ALA A 104 14.25 -7.72 -20.02
C ALA A 104 14.47 -9.09 -19.34
N TYR A 105 14.60 -10.18 -20.09
CA TYR A 105 14.91 -11.49 -19.53
C TYR A 105 16.37 -11.53 -19.14
N LYS A 106 16.59 -11.65 -17.84
CA LYS A 106 17.93 -11.73 -17.27
C LYS A 106 18.41 -13.18 -17.19
N HIS A 107 18.34 -13.98 -18.26
CA HIS A 107 18.79 -15.39 -18.26
C HIS A 107 18.19 -16.28 -17.16
N GLY A 108 16.95 -16.01 -16.72
CA GLY A 108 16.36 -16.71 -15.57
C GLY A 108 16.83 -16.20 -14.19
N HIS A 109 17.73 -15.21 -14.13
CA HIS A 109 18.19 -14.52 -12.93
C HIS A 109 17.19 -13.49 -12.38
N GLY A 110 15.89 -13.82 -12.38
CA GLY A 110 14.92 -13.10 -11.56
C GLY A 110 15.16 -13.46 -10.10
N ASN A 111 15.88 -12.61 -9.35
CA ASN A 111 16.55 -12.99 -8.09
C ASN A 111 17.44 -14.22 -8.27
N SER A 112 18.64 -14.05 -8.82
CA SER A 112 19.69 -15.09 -8.98
C SER A 112 20.08 -15.87 -7.71
N ARG A 113 19.49 -15.55 -6.56
CA ARG A 113 19.86 -16.13 -5.25
C ARG A 113 18.97 -17.30 -4.82
N ALA A 114 17.75 -17.43 -5.34
CA ALA A 114 16.85 -18.53 -5.02
C ALA A 114 16.59 -19.35 -6.28
N GLN A 115 16.99 -20.62 -6.28
CA GLN A 115 16.84 -21.55 -7.40
C GLN A 115 15.50 -22.28 -7.33
N THR A 116 14.94 -22.42 -6.13
CA THR A 116 13.66 -23.09 -5.89
C THR A 116 12.61 -22.15 -5.30
N GLN A 117 11.33 -22.55 -5.43
CA GLN A 117 10.22 -21.85 -4.79
C GLN A 117 10.34 -21.83 -3.26
N GLU A 118 10.88 -22.90 -2.67
CA GLU A 118 11.10 -23.00 -1.22
C GLU A 118 12.14 -22.00 -0.74
N GLU A 119 13.28 -21.90 -1.42
CA GLU A 119 14.30 -20.89 -1.12
C GLU A 119 13.77 -19.47 -1.29
N LEU A 120 12.91 -19.23 -2.28
CA LEU A 120 12.27 -17.94 -2.47
C LEU A 120 11.36 -17.60 -1.28
N LEU A 121 10.65 -18.58 -0.71
CA LEU A 121 9.85 -18.40 0.50
C LEU A 121 10.75 -18.14 1.72
N LYS A 122 11.80 -18.94 1.94
CA LYS A 122 12.80 -18.74 3.01
C LYS A 122 13.41 -17.34 2.93
N LEU A 123 13.82 -16.90 1.75
CA LEU A 123 14.38 -15.57 1.53
C LEU A 123 13.36 -14.47 1.83
N LYS A 124 12.08 -14.64 1.45
CA LYS A 124 11.02 -13.67 1.76
C LYS A 124 10.72 -13.60 3.26
N GLU A 125 10.71 -14.73 3.95
CA GLU A 125 10.51 -14.82 5.39
C GLU A 125 11.67 -14.18 6.14
N TRP A 126 12.90 -14.57 5.83
CA TRP A 126 14.10 -13.96 6.38
C TRP A 126 14.10 -12.44 6.23
N LYS A 127 13.82 -11.92 5.02
CA LYS A 127 13.74 -10.46 4.80
C LYS A 127 12.70 -9.78 5.69
N LYS A 128 11.54 -10.40 5.88
CA LYS A 128 10.49 -9.86 6.75
C LYS A 128 10.92 -9.89 8.21
N SER A 129 11.53 -10.98 8.67
CA SER A 129 11.97 -11.13 10.06
C SER A 129 13.04 -10.11 10.42
N VAL A 130 14.04 -9.90 9.56
CA VAL A 130 15.06 -8.86 9.76
C VAL A 130 14.41 -7.46 9.80
N LEU A 131 13.49 -7.14 8.88
CA LEU A 131 12.79 -5.84 8.91
C LEU A 131 11.99 -5.61 10.20
N ARG A 132 11.35 -6.66 10.73
CA ARG A 132 10.62 -6.59 12.01
C ARG A 132 11.56 -6.39 13.19
N ALA A 133 12.70 -7.10 13.24
CA ALA A 133 13.68 -6.98 14.32
C ALA A 133 14.19 -5.53 14.48
N TYR A 134 14.28 -4.78 13.38
CA TYR A 134 14.69 -3.37 13.39
C TYR A 134 13.51 -2.38 13.30
N ASN A 135 12.28 -2.79 13.62
CA ASN A 135 11.08 -1.94 13.61
C ASN A 135 10.88 -1.14 12.31
N TYR A 136 11.28 -1.72 11.17
CA TYR A 136 11.26 -1.07 9.85
C TYR A 136 11.99 0.29 9.83
N GLN A 137 13.12 0.38 10.54
CA GLN A 137 13.98 1.56 10.61
C GLN A 137 15.41 1.18 10.26
N CYS A 138 16.15 2.16 9.74
CA CYS A 138 17.58 2.01 9.48
C CYS A 138 18.34 1.95 10.81
N PHE A 139 19.17 0.93 10.99
CA PHE A 139 20.02 0.75 12.17
C PHE A 139 20.91 1.97 12.43
N VAL A 140 21.52 2.51 11.37
CA VAL A 140 22.50 3.59 11.46
C VAL A 140 21.87 4.94 11.78
N THR A 141 20.66 5.22 11.26
CA THR A 141 20.06 6.57 11.32
C THR A 141 18.75 6.66 12.10
N GLY A 142 18.13 5.53 12.47
CA GLY A 142 16.77 5.46 13.02
C GLY A 142 15.66 5.87 12.04
N LYS A 143 15.99 6.25 10.80
CA LYS A 143 15.00 6.76 9.83
C LYS A 143 14.21 5.62 9.18
N LYS A 144 12.95 5.90 8.86
CA LYS A 144 12.09 5.04 8.02
C LYS A 144 12.39 5.26 6.54
N LYS A 145 11.94 4.33 5.69
CA LYS A 145 12.08 4.44 4.22
C LYS A 145 11.48 5.73 3.68
N THR A 146 12.15 6.34 2.71
CA THR A 146 11.61 7.43 1.88
C THR A 146 11.50 6.97 0.42
N SER A 147 10.88 7.78 -0.46
CA SER A 147 10.84 7.47 -1.89
C SER A 147 12.22 7.46 -2.53
N ASN A 148 13.10 8.34 -2.07
CA ASN A 148 14.43 8.56 -2.67
C ASN A 148 15.47 7.64 -2.03
N ASP A 149 15.28 7.29 -0.76
CA ASP A 149 16.19 6.44 0.00
C ASP A 149 15.41 5.33 0.73
N PRO A 150 15.12 4.21 0.03
CA PRO A 150 14.38 3.10 0.61
C PRO A 150 15.26 2.30 1.58
N LEU A 151 14.60 1.54 2.47
CA LEU A 151 15.28 0.57 3.32
C LEU A 151 15.66 -0.67 2.51
N VAL A 152 16.87 -1.15 2.74
CA VAL A 152 17.42 -2.39 2.21
C VAL A 152 17.97 -3.23 3.35
N ILE A 153 18.07 -4.54 3.13
CA ILE A 153 18.65 -5.46 4.10
C ILE A 153 20.02 -5.84 3.56
N HIS A 154 21.03 -5.59 4.37
CA HIS A 154 22.40 -5.99 4.12
C HIS A 154 22.69 -7.30 4.85
N HIS A 155 23.37 -8.22 4.17
CA HIS A 155 23.96 -9.41 4.79
C HIS A 155 25.30 -9.01 5.40
N LEU A 156 25.49 -9.20 6.70
CA LEU A 156 26.75 -8.86 7.39
C LEU A 156 27.89 -9.74 6.86
N ASP A 157 27.66 -11.06 6.83
CA ASP A 157 28.52 -12.04 6.21
C ASP A 157 27.92 -12.47 4.87
N SER A 158 28.74 -12.40 3.82
CA SER A 158 28.26 -12.37 2.45
C SER A 158 27.56 -13.66 2.02
N TRP A 159 26.56 -13.49 1.15
CA TRP A 159 25.74 -14.57 0.62
C TRP A 159 26.55 -15.68 -0.08
N ASP A 160 27.62 -15.29 -0.77
CA ASP A 160 28.49 -16.15 -1.56
C ASP A 160 29.47 -16.97 -0.72
N SER A 161 29.87 -16.47 0.46
CA SER A 161 30.90 -17.11 1.29
C SER A 161 30.35 -17.85 2.52
N TYR A 162 29.13 -17.53 2.96
CA TYR A 162 28.56 -18.07 4.22
C TYR A 162 27.17 -18.68 4.00
N GLU A 163 27.12 -19.84 3.35
CA GLU A 163 25.88 -20.52 2.98
C GLU A 163 24.97 -20.84 4.18
N ASN A 164 25.57 -21.33 5.27
CA ASN A 164 24.87 -21.66 6.52
C ASN A 164 24.24 -20.43 7.21
N ARG A 165 24.67 -19.21 6.87
CA ARG A 165 24.19 -17.96 7.49
C ARG A 165 23.27 -17.13 6.58
N ARG A 166 22.92 -17.62 5.39
CA ARG A 166 22.09 -16.88 4.41
C ARG A 166 20.73 -16.45 4.93
N TYR A 167 20.13 -17.28 5.79
CA TYR A 167 18.80 -17.11 6.35
C TYR A 167 18.80 -16.88 7.87
N ASP A 168 19.97 -16.67 8.45
CA ASP A 168 20.10 -16.25 9.84
C ASP A 168 19.66 -14.80 9.99
N ILE A 169 18.72 -14.54 10.90
CA ILE A 169 18.19 -13.20 11.17
C ILE A 169 19.32 -12.29 11.70
N HIS A 170 20.25 -12.83 12.49
CA HIS A 170 21.38 -12.07 13.06
C HIS A 170 22.45 -11.75 12.01
N ASN A 171 22.45 -12.44 10.87
CA ASN A 171 23.28 -12.09 9.72
C ASN A 171 22.67 -10.98 8.83
N GLY A 172 21.53 -10.40 9.24
CA GLY A 172 20.86 -9.32 8.52
C GLY A 172 20.84 -8.02 9.31
N VAL A 173 21.13 -6.90 8.62
CA VAL A 173 20.96 -5.55 9.17
C VAL A 173 20.16 -4.67 8.22
N VAL A 174 19.23 -3.89 8.77
CA VAL A 174 18.39 -2.96 7.99
C VAL A 174 19.09 -1.62 7.88
N ILE A 175 19.37 -1.16 6.67
CA ILE A 175 19.99 0.14 6.41
C ILE A 175 19.31 0.88 5.25
N LEU A 176 19.63 2.16 5.09
CA LEU A 176 19.21 2.94 3.93
C LEU A 176 20.01 2.52 2.69
N LYS A 177 19.40 2.66 1.51
CA LYS A 177 20.05 2.34 0.24
C LYS A 177 21.32 3.15 0.03
N SER A 178 21.32 4.43 0.41
CA SER A 178 22.50 5.30 0.37
C SER A 178 23.68 4.70 1.15
N ILE A 179 23.45 4.33 2.41
CA ILE A 179 24.47 3.72 3.30
C ILE A 179 24.96 2.39 2.74
N HIS A 180 24.03 1.56 2.24
CA HIS A 180 24.36 0.27 1.62
C HIS A 180 25.26 0.43 0.40
N SER A 181 24.97 1.42 -0.45
CA SER A 181 25.80 1.76 -1.60
C SER A 181 27.18 2.27 -1.16
N THR A 182 27.26 3.14 -0.16
CA THR A 182 28.55 3.62 0.37
C THR A 182 29.42 2.48 0.89
N PHE A 183 28.84 1.52 1.62
CA PHE A 183 29.56 0.32 2.06
C PHE A 183 30.13 -0.47 0.87
N HIS A 184 29.29 -0.81 -0.11
CA HIS A 184 29.73 -1.59 -1.26
C HIS A 184 30.68 -0.85 -2.20
N ASN A 185 30.67 0.49 -2.21
CA ASN A 185 31.67 1.28 -2.92
C ASN A 185 33.06 1.17 -2.28
N LEU A 186 33.13 0.94 -0.97
CA LEU A 186 34.39 0.82 -0.23
C LEU A 186 34.93 -0.62 -0.19
N TYR A 187 34.05 -1.62 -0.02
CA TYR A 187 34.44 -3.01 0.23
C TYR A 187 34.07 -3.98 -0.90
N GLY A 188 33.35 -3.53 -1.93
CA GLY A 188 32.87 -4.39 -3.02
C GLY A 188 31.61 -5.19 -2.67
N PHE A 189 31.09 -5.98 -3.61
CA PHE A 189 29.76 -6.62 -3.52
C PHE A 189 29.75 -8.07 -3.00
N GLY A 190 30.90 -8.71 -2.82
CA GLY A 190 31.01 -10.13 -2.41
C GLY A 190 32.14 -10.33 -1.40
N LYS A 191 32.17 -11.51 -0.77
CA LYS A 191 33.16 -11.87 0.29
C LYS A 191 33.25 -10.86 1.44
N ASN A 192 32.17 -10.14 1.71
CA ASN A 192 32.08 -9.20 2.82
C ASN A 192 31.91 -9.94 4.15
N THR A 193 32.51 -9.40 5.22
CA THR A 193 32.40 -9.94 6.59
C THR A 193 31.76 -8.95 7.54
N ALA A 194 31.17 -9.46 8.63
CA ALA A 194 30.60 -8.61 9.68
C ALA A 194 31.61 -7.58 10.21
N LEU A 195 32.88 -7.98 10.35
CA LEU A 195 33.97 -7.10 10.80
C LEU A 195 34.23 -5.93 9.85
N GLN A 196 34.15 -6.14 8.53
CA GLN A 196 34.28 -5.05 7.56
C GLN A 196 33.12 -4.05 7.71
N PHE A 197 31.90 -4.56 7.89
CA PHE A 197 30.73 -3.72 8.10
C PHE A 197 30.82 -2.91 9.41
N GLU A 198 31.28 -3.52 10.49
CA GLU A 198 31.54 -2.85 11.76
C GLU A 198 32.62 -1.77 11.64
N THR A 199 33.72 -2.07 10.95
CA THR A 199 34.79 -1.11 10.67
C THR A 199 34.26 0.08 9.88
N PHE A 200 33.40 -0.18 8.89
CA PHE A 200 32.71 0.86 8.12
C PHE A 200 31.84 1.75 9.03
N LEU A 201 31.05 1.14 9.91
CA LEU A 201 30.17 1.88 10.83
C LEU A 201 30.95 2.72 11.85
N TYR A 202 32.03 2.17 12.40
CA TYR A 202 32.92 2.89 13.30
C TYR A 202 33.52 4.12 12.61
N LYS A 203 34.14 3.93 11.44
CA LYS A 203 34.84 5.01 10.73
C LYS A 203 33.91 6.11 10.19
N ASN A 204 32.72 5.76 9.71
CA ASN A 204 31.85 6.71 9.01
C ASN A 204 30.72 7.28 9.89
N TYR A 205 30.38 6.61 10.99
CA TYR A 205 29.24 6.97 11.85
C TYR A 205 29.54 6.94 13.35
N ASN A 206 30.77 6.63 13.76
CA ASN A 206 31.20 6.52 15.16
C ASN A 206 30.33 5.56 16.01
N ILE A 207 29.88 4.45 15.42
CA ILE A 207 29.11 3.41 16.11
C ILE A 207 30.07 2.32 16.60
N GLN A 208 30.00 1.98 17.89
CA GLN A 208 30.87 0.99 18.54
C GLN A 208 30.12 -0.22 19.14
N SER A 209 28.80 -0.11 19.31
CA SER A 209 27.96 -1.18 19.86
C SER A 209 27.16 -1.86 18.75
N PHE A 210 27.25 -3.18 18.68
CA PHE A 210 26.68 -3.97 17.59
C PHE A 210 25.81 -5.10 18.17
N PRO A 211 24.50 -5.12 17.89
CA PRO A 211 23.58 -6.10 18.48
C PRO A 211 23.82 -7.54 17.98
N TRP A 212 24.62 -7.73 16.92
CA TRP A 212 24.96 -9.03 16.35
C TRP A 212 26.25 -9.65 16.93
N LYS A 213 26.93 -8.99 17.90
CA LYS A 213 28.19 -9.49 18.50
C LYS A 213 28.02 -10.42 19.70
N TYR A 214 26.90 -10.37 20.41
CA TYR A 214 26.77 -11.12 21.66
C TYR A 214 26.43 -12.58 21.39
N GLY A 215 27.48 -13.40 21.32
CA GLY A 215 27.42 -14.87 21.34
C GLY A 215 26.76 -15.38 22.61
N ASN A 216 25.46 -15.62 22.52
CA ASN A 216 24.66 -16.64 23.22
C ASN A 216 23.22 -16.46 22.74
N HIS A 217 22.99 -16.67 21.45
CA HIS A 217 21.63 -16.80 20.97
C HIS A 217 21.33 -18.29 20.94
N GLU A 218 20.66 -18.74 22.01
CA GLU A 218 19.58 -19.72 21.88
C GLU A 218 18.94 -19.55 20.49
N PRO A 219 18.71 -20.63 19.72
CA PRO A 219 18.33 -20.54 18.32
C PRO A 219 17.23 -19.49 18.15
N SER A 220 17.63 -18.39 17.50
CA SER A 220 16.83 -17.26 17.04
C SER A 220 15.35 -17.61 16.96
N LEU A 221 14.48 -16.83 17.62
CA LEU A 221 13.01 -16.86 17.52
C LEU A 221 12.57 -17.58 16.23
N CYS A 222 12.41 -18.89 16.35
CA CYS A 222 12.44 -19.71 15.15
C CYS A 222 11.15 -19.46 14.36
N ILE A 223 11.10 -19.87 13.10
CA ILE A 223 9.86 -19.85 12.31
C ILE A 223 8.68 -20.49 13.09
N LYS A 224 8.93 -21.38 14.05
CA LYS A 224 7.91 -21.92 14.96
C LYS A 224 7.37 -20.87 15.94
N SER A 225 8.19 -19.95 16.45
CA SER A 225 7.74 -18.83 17.30
C SER A 225 6.86 -17.83 16.53
N ASP A 226 7.17 -17.54 15.27
CA ASP A 226 6.34 -16.71 14.40
C ASP A 226 5.02 -17.41 14.01
N LYS A 227 5.07 -18.73 13.80
CA LYS A 227 3.85 -19.56 13.64
C LYS A 227 3.03 -19.59 14.92
N MET A 228 3.68 -19.66 16.09
CA MET A 228 3.03 -19.68 17.40
C MET A 228 2.39 -18.33 17.73
N THR A 229 3.02 -17.20 17.38
CA THR A 229 2.42 -15.87 17.50
C THR A 229 1.27 -15.65 16.52
N HIS A 230 1.34 -16.19 15.30
CA HIS A 230 0.22 -16.16 14.37
C HIS A 230 -0.95 -17.04 14.84
N GLN A 231 -0.65 -18.22 15.37
CA GLN A 231 -1.66 -19.13 15.91
C GLN A 231 -2.39 -18.51 17.10
N THR A 232 -1.65 -17.95 18.06
CA THR A 232 -2.26 -17.24 19.21
C THR A 232 -3.09 -16.02 18.79
N PHE A 233 -2.72 -15.32 17.72
CA PHE A 233 -3.55 -14.26 17.15
C PHE A 233 -4.87 -14.79 16.56
N CYS A 234 -4.80 -15.87 15.78
CA CYS A 234 -5.98 -16.50 15.18
C CYS A 234 -6.94 -17.04 16.27
N GLU A 235 -6.40 -17.67 17.32
CA GLU A 235 -7.17 -18.15 18.46
C GLU A 235 -7.87 -17.01 19.22
N LYS A 236 -7.16 -15.91 19.50
CA LYS A 236 -7.77 -14.71 20.10
C LYS A 236 -8.91 -14.16 19.25
N LYS A 237 -8.73 -14.12 17.92
CA LYS A 237 -9.80 -13.68 17.00
C LYS A 237 -10.97 -14.65 16.96
N GLU A 238 -10.72 -15.94 17.01
CA GLU A 238 -11.76 -16.97 17.07
C GLU A 238 -12.65 -16.77 18.31
N ILE A 239 -12.04 -16.48 19.47
CA ILE A 239 -12.76 -16.18 20.73
C ILE A 239 -13.63 -14.92 20.59
N GLU A 240 -13.08 -13.81 20.06
CA GLU A 240 -13.84 -12.59 19.80
C GLU A 240 -15.07 -12.86 18.92
N PHE A 241 -14.91 -13.68 17.88
CA PHE A 241 -16.00 -14.03 16.98
C PHE A 241 -17.04 -14.94 17.63
N ASN A 242 -16.63 -15.90 18.46
CA ASN A 242 -17.58 -16.74 19.20
C ASN A 242 -18.48 -15.90 20.12
N HIS A 243 -17.93 -14.91 20.84
CA HIS A 243 -18.73 -13.95 21.61
C HIS A 243 -19.69 -13.15 20.72
N LEU A 244 -19.22 -12.70 19.54
CA LEU A 244 -20.06 -11.99 18.59
C LEU A 244 -21.21 -12.88 18.06
N PHE A 245 -20.95 -14.16 17.79
CA PHE A 245 -21.96 -15.13 17.35
C PHE A 245 -23.04 -15.32 18.41
N GLN A 246 -22.64 -15.53 19.66
CA GLN A 246 -23.56 -15.67 20.81
C GLN A 246 -24.42 -14.41 20.99
N SER A 247 -23.80 -13.23 20.99
CA SER A 247 -24.53 -11.96 21.16
C SER A 247 -25.60 -11.71 20.09
N ARG A 248 -25.45 -12.32 18.91
CA ARG A 248 -26.36 -12.19 17.77
C ARG A 248 -27.29 -13.40 17.59
N LYS A 249 -27.29 -14.35 18.52
CA LYS A 249 -28.08 -15.60 18.44
C LYS A 249 -27.77 -16.40 17.16
N HIS A 250 -26.48 -16.54 16.87
CA HIS A 250 -25.98 -17.35 15.76
C HIS A 250 -25.04 -18.42 16.30
N THR A 251 -25.10 -19.62 15.72
CA THR A 251 -24.23 -20.75 16.08
C THR A 251 -23.27 -21.02 14.92
N LYS A 252 -21.98 -21.13 15.21
CA LYS A 252 -20.99 -21.51 14.19
C LYS A 252 -21.08 -23.02 13.93
N LEU A 253 -21.32 -23.38 12.67
CA LEU A 253 -21.33 -24.79 12.23
C LEU A 253 -19.93 -25.21 11.76
N SER A 254 -19.26 -24.38 10.96
CA SER A 254 -17.91 -24.67 10.46
C SER A 254 -17.14 -23.41 10.05
N GLY A 255 -15.82 -23.57 9.90
CA GLY A 255 -14.87 -22.50 9.54
C GLY A 255 -13.95 -22.12 10.70
N LYS A 256 -12.65 -21.98 10.41
CA LYS A 256 -11.63 -21.45 11.35
C LYS A 256 -11.16 -20.08 10.86
N TYR A 257 -10.94 -19.15 11.78
CA TYR A 257 -10.35 -17.86 11.44
C TYR A 257 -8.86 -18.03 11.11
N LEU A 258 -8.52 -17.85 9.84
CA LEU A 258 -7.12 -17.73 9.39
C LEU A 258 -6.83 -16.28 8.97
N LYS A 259 -7.83 -15.65 8.36
CA LYS A 259 -7.81 -14.26 7.88
C LYS A 259 -9.26 -13.77 7.72
N TYR A 260 -9.44 -12.48 7.42
CA TYR A 260 -10.75 -11.84 7.40
C TYR A 260 -11.70 -12.42 6.33
N ASP A 261 -11.18 -12.92 5.21
CA ASP A 261 -11.93 -13.53 4.11
C ASP A 261 -12.11 -15.05 4.28
N SER A 262 -11.67 -15.63 5.41
CA SER A 262 -11.89 -17.05 5.70
C SER A 262 -13.39 -17.40 5.62
N PRO A 263 -13.75 -18.51 4.96
CA PRO A 263 -15.13 -18.95 4.84
C PRO A 263 -15.69 -19.34 6.22
N LEU A 264 -16.97 -19.04 6.42
CA LEU A 264 -17.67 -19.21 7.68
C LEU A 264 -19.09 -19.70 7.41
N LEU A 265 -19.47 -20.81 8.04
CA LEU A 265 -20.82 -21.36 7.98
C LEU A 265 -21.51 -21.17 9.33
N LEU A 266 -22.65 -20.48 9.31
CA LEU A 266 -23.41 -20.14 10.51
C LEU A 266 -24.84 -20.64 10.40
N PHE A 267 -25.39 -21.03 11.55
CA PHE A 267 -26.80 -21.28 11.75
C PHE A 267 -27.43 -20.12 12.51
N CYS A 268 -28.52 -19.57 11.99
CA CYS A 268 -29.29 -18.56 12.68
C CYS A 268 -30.40 -19.21 13.51
N THR A 269 -30.35 -19.08 14.84
CA THR A 269 -31.35 -19.69 15.72
C THR A 269 -32.70 -18.96 15.71
N ILE A 270 -32.73 -17.70 15.26
CA ILE A 270 -33.95 -16.91 15.13
C ILE A 270 -34.77 -17.37 13.92
N HIS A 271 -34.11 -17.59 12.78
CA HIS A 271 -34.78 -17.93 11.51
C HIS A 271 -34.66 -19.39 11.11
N GLN A 272 -33.96 -20.22 11.91
CA GLN A 272 -33.67 -21.63 11.61
C GLN A 272 -33.05 -21.81 10.21
N LYS A 273 -32.12 -20.91 9.84
CA LYS A 273 -31.49 -20.89 8.50
C LYS A 273 -29.97 -20.92 8.59
N THR A 274 -29.39 -21.75 7.74
CA THR A 274 -27.93 -21.80 7.54
C THR A 274 -27.52 -20.74 6.51
N THR A 275 -26.39 -20.07 6.73
CA THR A 275 -25.82 -19.09 5.81
C THR A 275 -24.32 -19.27 5.72
N GLN A 276 -23.81 -19.33 4.48
CA GLN A 276 -22.39 -19.27 4.19
C GLN A 276 -21.97 -17.81 3.98
N THR A 277 -20.89 -17.39 4.62
CA THR A 277 -20.34 -16.03 4.52
C THR A 277 -18.84 -16.05 4.80
N THR A 278 -18.25 -14.89 5.07
CA THR A 278 -16.88 -14.76 5.57
C THR A 278 -16.88 -14.02 6.90
N TYR A 279 -15.81 -14.19 7.70
CA TYR A 279 -15.64 -13.47 8.96
C TYR A 279 -15.75 -11.95 8.80
N PHE A 280 -15.18 -11.39 7.73
CA PHE A 280 -15.27 -9.97 7.38
C PHE A 280 -16.70 -9.51 7.13
N ASN A 281 -17.42 -10.20 6.23
CA ASN A 281 -18.78 -9.85 5.87
C ASN A 281 -19.71 -9.95 7.09
N TYR A 282 -19.53 -10.99 7.91
CA TYR A 282 -20.28 -11.15 9.14
C TYR A 282 -20.03 -10.03 10.15
N LYS A 283 -18.76 -9.67 10.39
CA LYS A 283 -18.40 -8.57 11.31
C LYS A 283 -18.97 -7.23 10.83
N LYS A 284 -18.86 -6.95 9.53
CA LYS A 284 -19.34 -5.70 8.91
C LYS A 284 -20.87 -5.61 8.92
N SER A 285 -21.56 -6.73 8.80
CA SER A 285 -23.02 -6.78 8.91
C SER A 285 -23.45 -6.40 10.33
N LYS A 286 -24.28 -5.35 10.44
CA LYS A 286 -24.87 -4.92 11.72
C LYS A 286 -25.65 -6.06 12.40
N TRP A 287 -26.26 -6.93 11.60
CA TRP A 287 -27.15 -8.00 12.05
C TRP A 287 -26.54 -9.40 11.89
N GLY A 288 -25.26 -9.51 11.53
CA GLY A 288 -24.60 -10.79 11.27
C GLY A 288 -25.09 -11.44 9.98
N CYS A 289 -26.08 -12.34 10.09
CA CYS A 289 -26.60 -13.14 8.98
C CYS A 289 -27.53 -12.36 8.04
N LEU A 290 -27.62 -12.82 6.79
CA LEU A 290 -28.44 -12.19 5.75
C LEU A 290 -29.94 -12.28 6.07
N CYS A 291 -30.40 -13.38 6.70
CA CYS A 291 -31.78 -13.55 7.13
C CYS A 291 -32.21 -12.47 8.15
N CYS A 292 -31.38 -12.22 9.17
CA CYS A 292 -31.61 -11.17 10.17
C CYS A 292 -31.64 -9.79 9.55
N ALA A 293 -30.75 -9.51 8.59
CA ALA A 293 -30.74 -8.25 7.87
C ALA A 293 -32.03 -8.05 7.05
N ARG A 294 -32.48 -9.08 6.33
CA ARG A 294 -33.71 -9.04 5.52
C ARG A 294 -34.96 -8.84 6.38
N GLU A 295 -35.08 -9.52 7.51
CA GLU A 295 -36.23 -9.37 8.40
C GLU A 295 -36.30 -7.93 8.95
N LYS A 296 -35.17 -7.37 9.40
CA LYS A 296 -35.12 -5.99 9.90
C LYS A 296 -35.46 -4.98 8.81
N GLN A 297 -34.96 -5.18 7.59
CA GLN A 297 -35.30 -4.34 6.45
C GLN A 297 -36.79 -4.42 6.12
N SER A 298 -37.37 -5.63 6.10
CA SER A 298 -38.79 -5.84 5.86
C SER A 298 -39.67 -5.14 6.91
N LYS A 299 -39.32 -5.27 8.20
CA LYS A 299 -40.00 -4.56 9.30
C LYS A 299 -39.91 -3.05 9.17
N ALA A 300 -38.74 -2.52 8.77
CA ALA A 300 -38.55 -1.09 8.55
C ALA A 300 -39.39 -0.56 7.37
N VAL A 301 -39.43 -1.30 6.25
CA VAL A 301 -40.25 -0.96 5.08
C VAL A 301 -41.74 -1.02 5.43
N SER A 302 -42.19 -2.07 6.12
CA SER A 302 -43.58 -2.20 6.59
C SER A 302 -43.99 -1.04 7.49
N LYS A 303 -43.13 -0.64 8.44
CA LYS A 303 -43.37 0.53 9.29
C LYS A 303 -43.47 1.83 8.48
N ALA A 304 -42.56 2.03 7.52
CA ALA A 304 -42.58 3.21 6.67
C ALA A 304 -43.85 3.29 5.81
N ASN A 305 -44.31 2.17 5.27
CA ASN A 305 -45.55 2.10 4.49
C ASN A 305 -46.78 2.42 5.34
N ARG A 306 -46.88 1.89 6.56
CA ARG A 306 -47.97 2.21 7.50
C ARG A 306 -48.02 3.70 7.85
N LEU A 307 -46.86 4.32 8.03
CA LEU A 307 -46.79 5.76 8.27
C LEU A 307 -47.26 6.55 7.06
N ARG A 308 -46.89 6.13 5.84
CA ARG A 308 -47.33 6.79 4.60
C ARG A 308 -48.83 6.67 4.33
N SER A 309 -49.46 5.55 4.69
CA SER A 309 -50.90 5.37 4.50
C SER A 309 -51.76 6.11 5.54
N ALA A 310 -51.15 6.66 6.59
CA ALA A 310 -51.83 7.42 7.63
C ALA A 310 -51.85 8.94 7.37
N PHE A 311 -51.19 9.39 6.29
CA PHE A 311 -51.19 10.77 5.80
C PHE A 311 -51.82 10.79 4.40
#